data_AF-K1SNV9-F1
#
_entry.id   AF-K1SNV9-F1
#
_cell.length_a   1.000
_cell.length_b   1.000
_cell.length_c   1.000
_cell.angle_alpha   90.00
_cell.angle_beta   90.00
_cell.angle_gamma   90.00
#
_symmetry.space_group_name_H-M   'P 1'
#
loop_
_entity.id
_entity.type
_entity.pdbx_description
1 polymer ?
#
loop_
_entity_poly.entity_id
_entity_poly.type
_entity_poly.pdbx_seq_one_letter_code
_entity_poly.pdbx_strand_id
1 'polypeptide(L)'
;ADAMKYYGSDKPDLRFGMKFVELMDIMKGHGFSVFDDAAYIGGICAEGAASYTRKQLDQLTEFVKKPQIGAKGMVYARVEADGNVKSSVDKFYSQEVLQQMKEAFSAKPGDLILILSGPDAMKTRKQLCELRLEVGRQLGLRDKNKFACLWVVDFPMFEWSEEEGRLMAMHHPFTHPKEEDIPLLDTDPAAV
;
A
#
# COMPACT_ATOMS: atom_id res chain seq x y z
N ALA A 1 -1.09 -14.55 -1.79
CA ALA A 1 -0.89 -13.21 -2.41
C ALA A 1 -1.76 -12.09 -1.79
N ASP A 2 -3.03 -12.35 -1.48
CA ASP A 2 -4.03 -11.33 -1.09
C ASP A 2 -3.66 -10.44 0.09
N ALA A 3 -3.08 -11.00 1.16
CA ALA A 3 -2.70 -10.24 2.35
C ALA A 3 -1.70 -9.12 2.00
N MET A 4 -0.71 -9.43 1.16
CA MET A 4 0.25 -8.45 0.66
C MET A 4 -0.39 -7.44 -0.31
N LYS A 5 -1.28 -7.90 -1.20
CA LYS A 5 -1.97 -7.02 -2.16
C LYS A 5 -2.85 -5.99 -1.46
N TYR A 6 -3.67 -6.41 -0.50
CA TYR A 6 -4.67 -5.55 0.13
C TYR A 6 -4.17 -4.81 1.37
N TYR A 7 -3.12 -5.30 2.02
CA TYR A 7 -2.66 -4.76 3.31
C TYR A 7 -1.15 -4.59 3.43
N GLY A 8 -0.36 -5.07 2.46
CA GLY A 8 1.10 -4.97 2.51
C GLY A 8 1.75 -5.73 3.67
N SER A 9 1.03 -6.70 4.24
CA SER A 9 1.49 -7.50 5.38
C SER A 9 0.95 -8.92 5.32
N ASP A 10 1.77 -9.87 5.72
CA ASP A 10 1.46 -11.27 5.98
C ASP A 10 0.75 -11.52 7.33
N LYS A 11 0.55 -10.46 8.12
CA LYS A 11 -0.19 -10.45 9.39
C LYS A 11 -1.13 -9.25 9.47
N PRO A 12 -2.08 -9.12 8.53
CA PRO A 12 -2.87 -7.91 8.38
C PRO A 12 -3.80 -7.67 9.59
N ASP A 13 -3.84 -6.42 10.05
CA ASP A 13 -4.83 -5.97 11.05
C ASP A 13 -6.18 -5.73 10.35
N LEU A 14 -7.08 -6.72 10.41
CA LEU A 14 -8.40 -6.70 9.77
C LEU A 14 -9.49 -6.03 10.62
N ARG A 15 -9.14 -5.43 11.77
CA ARG A 15 -10.14 -4.78 12.65
C ARG A 15 -10.77 -3.55 12.00
N PHE A 16 -10.07 -2.93 11.05
CA PHE A 16 -10.51 -1.76 10.30
C PHE A 16 -10.23 -1.91 8.80
N GLY A 17 -10.84 -1.04 7.99
CA GLY A 17 -10.76 -1.04 6.53
C GLY A 17 -9.43 -0.50 5.99
N MET A 18 -9.49 0.53 5.14
CA MET A 18 -8.32 1.11 4.46
C MET A 18 -7.51 0.06 3.68
N LYS A 19 -8.21 -0.76 2.89
CA LYS A 19 -7.55 -1.68 1.94
C LYS A 19 -6.77 -0.87 0.92
N PHE A 20 -5.70 -1.45 0.42
CA PHE A 20 -4.91 -0.83 -0.65
C PHE A 20 -5.72 -0.81 -1.94
N VAL A 21 -5.60 0.29 -2.66
CA VAL A 21 -6.01 0.39 -4.07
C VAL A 21 -4.77 0.71 -4.88
N GLU A 22 -4.52 -0.10 -5.90
CA GLU A 22 -3.43 0.10 -6.86
C GLU A 22 -3.90 1.11 -7.92
N LEU A 23 -3.03 2.07 -8.24
CA LEU A 23 -3.37 3.24 -9.06
C LEU A 23 -2.49 3.35 -10.30
N MET A 24 -1.77 2.30 -10.64
CA MET A 24 -0.84 2.29 -11.78
C MET A 24 -1.53 2.71 -13.08
N ASP A 25 -2.70 2.14 -13.35
CA ASP A 25 -3.43 2.38 -14.61
C ASP A 25 -4.08 3.77 -14.69
N ILE A 26 -4.23 4.45 -13.54
CA ILE A 26 -4.92 5.75 -13.44
C ILE A 26 -3.91 6.90 -13.36
N MET A 27 -2.82 6.71 -12.62
CA MET A 27 -1.95 7.81 -12.21
C MET A 27 -0.61 7.85 -12.97
N LYS A 28 -0.28 6.82 -13.74
CA LYS A 28 0.97 6.73 -14.50
C LYS A 28 0.80 7.34 -15.90
N GLY A 29 1.82 8.03 -16.40
CA GLY A 29 1.86 8.62 -17.75
C GLY A 29 1.42 10.08 -17.84
N HIS A 30 1.40 10.81 -16.72
CA HIS A 30 0.88 12.19 -16.64
C HIS A 30 1.97 13.25 -16.43
N GLY A 31 3.25 12.90 -16.63
CA GLY A 31 4.37 13.84 -16.54
C GLY A 31 4.83 14.11 -15.10
N PHE A 32 4.35 13.33 -14.14
CA PHE A 32 4.85 13.34 -12.77
C PHE A 32 5.85 12.20 -12.58
N SER A 33 7.14 12.50 -12.76
CA SER A 33 8.21 11.50 -12.78
C SER A 33 8.22 10.54 -11.58
N VAL A 34 7.84 11.00 -10.39
CA VAL A 34 7.74 10.16 -9.18
C VAL A 34 6.75 9.00 -9.33
N PHE A 35 5.71 9.15 -10.14
CA PHE A 35 4.75 8.10 -10.48
C PHE A 35 5.11 7.41 -11.79
N ASP A 36 5.56 8.16 -12.80
CA ASP A 36 5.94 7.62 -14.11
C ASP A 36 7.12 6.63 -14.02
N ASP A 37 8.07 6.87 -13.11
CA ASP A 37 9.24 6.01 -12.88
C ASP A 37 8.97 4.91 -11.84
N ALA A 38 7.78 4.88 -11.23
CA ALA A 38 7.45 3.91 -10.20
C ALA A 38 7.10 2.53 -10.78
N ALA A 39 7.53 1.48 -10.10
CA ALA A 39 7.07 0.11 -10.32
C ALA A 39 5.73 -0.17 -9.61
N TYR A 40 5.42 0.63 -8.59
CA TYR A 40 4.17 0.54 -7.83
C TYR A 40 3.67 1.92 -7.42
N ILE A 41 2.37 2.15 -7.61
CA ILE A 41 1.62 3.30 -7.10
C ILE A 41 0.39 2.71 -6.41
N GLY A 42 0.25 2.98 -5.12
CA GLY A 42 -0.91 2.53 -4.37
C GLY A 42 -1.20 3.44 -3.20
N GLY A 43 -2.43 3.37 -2.70
CA GLY A 43 -2.85 4.23 -1.60
C GLY A 43 -3.89 3.61 -0.71
N ILE A 44 -4.28 4.40 0.30
CA ILE A 44 -5.35 4.11 1.24
C ILE A 44 -6.32 5.29 1.28
N CYS A 45 -7.59 5.01 1.53
CA CYS A 45 -8.62 6.02 1.79
C CYS A 45 -8.94 6.08 3.29
N ALA A 46 -8.59 7.18 3.93
CA ALA A 46 -8.92 7.49 5.31
C ALA A 46 -10.26 8.23 5.36
N GLU A 47 -11.31 7.49 5.72
CA GLU A 47 -12.68 8.00 5.78
C GLU A 47 -12.82 9.16 6.77
N GLY A 48 -13.46 10.25 6.36
CA GLY A 48 -13.70 11.44 7.19
C GLY A 48 -12.45 12.27 7.53
N ALA A 49 -11.28 11.94 6.97
CA ALA A 49 -10.01 12.57 7.32
C ALA A 49 -9.60 13.75 6.42
N ALA A 50 -10.46 14.24 5.51
CA ALA A 50 -10.15 15.41 4.66
C ALA A 50 -9.83 16.67 5.47
N SER A 51 -10.32 16.75 6.71
CA SER A 51 -10.07 17.83 7.67
C SER A 51 -8.63 17.88 8.20
N TYR A 52 -7.78 16.90 7.86
CA TYR A 52 -6.37 16.90 8.24
C TYR A 52 -5.69 18.19 7.79
N THR A 53 -5.13 18.89 8.76
CA THR A 53 -4.37 20.12 8.56
C THR A 53 -3.09 19.83 7.77
N ARG A 54 -2.53 20.87 7.13
CA ARG A 54 -1.24 20.73 6.44
C ARG A 54 -0.15 20.18 7.37
N LYS A 55 -0.12 20.65 8.61
CA LYS A 55 0.80 20.18 9.65
C LYS A 55 0.67 18.67 9.92
N GLN A 56 -0.55 18.15 9.99
CA GLN A 56 -0.78 16.71 10.18
C GLN A 56 -0.31 15.88 8.97
N LEU A 57 -0.53 16.37 7.75
CA LEU A 57 -0.04 15.71 6.54
C LEU A 57 1.49 15.75 6.43
N ASP A 58 2.11 16.86 6.80
CA ASP A 58 3.57 16.97 6.85
C ASP A 58 4.13 16.00 7.90
N GLN A 59 3.48 15.85 9.07
CA GLN A 59 3.85 14.85 10.08
C GLN A 59 3.75 13.41 9.57
N LEU A 60 2.71 13.07 8.81
CA LEU A 60 2.58 11.75 8.16
C LEU A 60 3.65 11.55 7.08
N THR A 61 3.97 12.60 6.33
CA THR A 61 5.04 12.58 5.33
C THR A 61 6.40 12.30 5.98
N GLU A 62 6.70 12.98 7.09
CA GLU A 62 7.93 12.73 7.86
C GLU A 62 7.92 11.37 8.55
N PHE A 63 6.76 10.88 8.98
CA PHE A 63 6.62 9.52 9.50
C PHE A 63 7.05 8.49 8.46
N VAL A 64 6.51 8.52 7.24
CA VAL A 64 6.86 7.51 6.21
C VAL A 64 8.30 7.63 5.72
N LYS A 65 8.92 8.81 5.84
CA LYS A 65 10.34 9.02 5.51
C LYS A 65 11.33 8.52 6.56
N LYS A 66 10.88 8.22 7.79
CA LYS A 66 11.77 7.70 8.84
C LYS A 66 12.58 6.51 8.30
N PRO A 67 13.87 6.35 8.68
CA PRO A 67 14.71 5.29 8.14
C PRO A 67 14.14 3.87 8.29
N GLN A 68 13.32 3.64 9.31
CA GLN A 68 12.66 2.35 9.53
C GLN A 68 11.59 2.02 8.47
N ILE A 69 10.98 3.04 7.85
CA ILE A 69 9.97 2.89 6.79
C ILE A 69 10.63 3.14 5.42
N GLY A 70 11.34 4.26 5.28
CA GLY A 70 12.19 4.56 4.14
C GLY A 70 11.44 4.93 2.86
N ALA A 71 10.21 5.47 2.97
CA ALA A 71 9.52 6.04 1.81
C ALA A 71 10.19 7.37 1.41
N LYS A 72 10.16 7.72 0.12
CA LYS A 72 10.77 8.98 -0.36
C LYS A 72 9.88 10.20 -0.09
N GLY A 73 8.58 10.00 0.00
CA GLY A 73 7.57 11.03 0.22
C GLY A 73 6.17 10.44 0.22
N MET A 74 5.17 11.31 0.30
CA MET A 74 3.76 10.94 0.28
C MET A 74 2.99 11.95 -0.55
N VAL A 75 2.09 11.45 -1.40
CA VAL A 75 1.09 12.26 -2.09
C VAL A 75 -0.22 12.12 -1.35
N TYR A 76 -1.03 13.17 -1.32
CA TYR A 76 -2.35 13.12 -0.73
C TYR A 76 -3.37 13.80 -1.62
N ALA A 77 -4.63 13.36 -1.54
CA ALA A 77 -5.76 14.01 -2.16
C ALA A 77 -6.95 14.07 -1.20
N ARG A 78 -7.62 15.22 -1.15
CA ARG A 78 -8.82 15.46 -0.36
C ARG A 78 -10.02 15.44 -1.27
N VAL A 79 -11.06 14.71 -0.87
CA VAL A 79 -12.38 14.83 -1.48
C VAL A 79 -13.13 15.92 -0.74
N GLU A 80 -13.33 17.06 -1.39
CA GLU A 80 -14.03 18.21 -0.83
C GLU A 80 -15.54 17.94 -0.70
N ALA A 81 -16.23 18.79 0.05
CA ALA A 81 -17.66 18.63 0.35
C ALA A 81 -18.55 18.66 -0.90
N ASP A 82 -18.12 19.38 -1.93
CA ASP A 82 -18.77 19.46 -3.26
C ASP A 82 -18.44 18.25 -4.15
N GLY A 83 -17.61 17.32 -3.67
CA GLY A 83 -17.17 16.14 -4.40
C GLY A 83 -15.96 16.36 -5.31
N ASN A 84 -15.43 17.59 -5.37
CA ASN A 84 -14.19 17.91 -6.08
C ASN A 84 -12.98 17.29 -5.39
N VAL A 85 -11.93 16.97 -6.13
CA VAL A 85 -10.72 16.35 -5.57
C VAL A 85 -9.56 17.33 -5.63
N LYS A 86 -8.98 17.67 -4.48
CA LYS A 86 -7.76 18.49 -4.39
C LYS A 86 -6.57 17.68 -3.93
N SER A 87 -5.55 17.61 -4.75
CA SER A 87 -4.36 16.81 -4.58
C SER A 87 -3.11 17.67 -4.37
N SER A 88 -2.12 17.13 -3.66
CA SER A 88 -0.78 17.75 -3.59
C SER A 88 -0.06 17.81 -4.94
N VAL A 89 -0.60 17.13 -5.96
CA VAL A 89 -0.06 17.05 -7.34
C VAL A 89 -1.05 17.53 -8.40
N ASP A 90 -2.02 18.39 -8.06
CA ASP A 90 -3.07 18.91 -8.96
C ASP A 90 -2.55 19.45 -10.31
N LYS A 91 -1.33 20.00 -10.34
CA LYS A 91 -0.75 20.55 -11.58
C LYS A 91 -0.45 19.50 -12.66
N PHE A 92 -0.43 18.22 -12.32
CA PHE A 92 -0.11 17.13 -13.24
C PHE A 92 -1.34 16.35 -13.70
N TYR A 93 -2.45 16.43 -12.96
CA TYR A 93 -3.63 15.59 -13.17
C TYR A 93 -4.85 16.46 -13.44
N SER A 94 -5.61 16.14 -14.49
CA SER A 94 -6.91 16.77 -14.71
C SER A 94 -7.90 16.34 -13.62
N GLN A 95 -8.98 17.09 -13.46
CA GLN A 95 -10.05 16.69 -12.56
C GLN A 95 -10.70 15.37 -12.98
N GLU A 96 -10.77 15.05 -14.27
CA GLU A 96 -11.31 13.74 -14.69
C GLU A 96 -10.47 12.59 -14.12
N VAL A 97 -9.14 12.67 -14.18
CA VAL A 97 -8.23 11.63 -13.65
C VAL A 97 -8.34 11.53 -12.12
N LEU A 98 -8.43 12.67 -11.43
CA LEU A 98 -8.60 12.68 -9.98
C LEU A 98 -9.96 12.11 -9.54
N GLN A 99 -11.01 12.29 -10.34
CA GLN A 99 -12.30 11.64 -10.11
C GLN A 99 -12.24 10.12 -10.33
N GLN A 100 -11.53 9.64 -11.36
CA GLN A 100 -11.29 8.19 -11.54
C GLN A 100 -10.57 7.58 -10.34
N MET A 101 -9.55 8.26 -9.80
CA MET A 101 -8.87 7.85 -8.58
C MET A 101 -9.84 7.78 -7.38
N LYS A 102 -10.66 8.81 -7.18
CA LYS A 102 -11.70 8.82 -6.13
C LYS A 102 -12.68 7.67 -6.29
N GLU A 103 -13.13 7.38 -7.50
CA GLU A 103 -14.02 6.25 -7.81
C GLU A 103 -13.37 4.90 -7.49
N ALA A 104 -12.09 4.74 -7.83
CA ALA A 104 -11.32 3.52 -7.51
C ALA A 104 -11.25 3.26 -5.99
N PHE A 105 -11.18 4.31 -5.18
CA PHE A 105 -11.28 4.21 -3.71
C PHE A 105 -12.71 4.12 -3.19
N SER A 106 -13.72 4.33 -4.03
CA SER A 106 -15.10 4.58 -3.60
C SER A 106 -15.19 5.69 -2.54
N ALA A 107 -14.31 6.69 -2.65
CA ALA A 107 -14.14 7.76 -1.67
C ALA A 107 -15.28 8.78 -1.74
N LYS A 108 -15.72 9.23 -0.57
CA LYS A 108 -16.85 10.15 -0.40
C LYS A 108 -16.36 11.55 -0.04
N PRO A 109 -17.19 12.59 -0.24
CA PRO A 109 -16.93 13.93 0.30
C PRO A 109 -16.55 13.87 1.77
N GLY A 110 -15.41 14.46 2.13
CA GLY A 110 -14.85 14.40 3.48
C GLY A 110 -13.72 13.38 3.68
N ASP A 111 -13.40 12.56 2.68
CA ASP A 111 -12.35 11.55 2.78
C ASP A 111 -10.97 12.06 2.33
N LEU A 112 -9.93 11.43 2.86
CA LEU A 112 -8.53 11.71 2.54
C LEU A 112 -7.87 10.47 1.93
N ILE A 113 -7.39 10.60 0.70
CA ILE A 113 -6.61 9.59 0.01
C ILE A 113 -5.13 9.87 0.24
N LEU A 114 -4.37 8.86 0.64
CA LEU A 114 -2.92 8.91 0.85
C LEU A 114 -2.23 7.90 -0.06
N ILE A 115 -1.23 8.34 -0.80
CA ILE A 115 -0.62 7.58 -1.89
C ILE A 115 0.90 7.52 -1.68
N LEU A 116 1.44 6.31 -1.81
CA LEU A 116 2.87 6.06 -1.90
C LEU A 116 3.22 5.45 -3.25
N SER A 117 4.41 5.76 -3.75
CA SER A 117 4.98 5.14 -4.93
C SER A 117 6.43 4.75 -4.69
N GLY A 118 6.91 3.79 -5.48
CA GLY A 118 8.32 3.40 -5.42
C GLY A 118 8.75 2.44 -6.53
N PRO A 119 10.07 2.24 -6.66
CA PRO A 119 10.66 1.37 -7.67
C PRO A 119 10.56 -0.11 -7.33
N ASP A 120 10.17 -0.46 -6.09
CA ASP A 120 9.97 -1.83 -5.63
C ASP A 120 8.57 -1.96 -5.02
N ALA A 121 7.74 -2.82 -5.61
CA ALA A 121 6.36 -2.98 -5.23
C ALA A 121 6.19 -3.52 -3.80
N MET A 122 7.02 -4.49 -3.40
CA MET A 122 6.90 -5.15 -2.11
C MET A 122 7.33 -4.23 -0.97
N LYS A 123 8.43 -3.49 -1.16
CA LYS A 123 8.90 -2.46 -0.24
C LYS A 123 7.87 -1.34 -0.10
N THR A 124 7.31 -0.84 -1.19
CA THR A 124 6.29 0.22 -1.12
C THR A 124 5.00 -0.26 -0.48
N ARG A 125 4.57 -1.51 -0.70
CA ARG A 125 3.43 -2.11 0.02
C ARG A 125 3.67 -2.18 1.53
N LYS A 126 4.87 -2.61 1.98
CA LYS A 126 5.24 -2.61 3.41
C LYS A 126 5.20 -1.18 4.00
N GLN A 127 5.71 -0.19 3.26
CA GLN A 127 5.65 1.22 3.67
C GLN A 127 4.21 1.74 3.80
N LEU A 128 3.35 1.38 2.85
CA LEU A 128 1.93 1.75 2.87
C LEU A 128 1.19 1.06 4.03
N CYS A 129 1.62 -0.14 4.43
CA CYS A 129 1.08 -0.83 5.60
C CYS A 129 1.37 -0.04 6.89
N GLU A 130 2.61 0.42 7.08
CA GLU A 130 2.98 1.23 8.24
C GLU A 130 2.19 2.54 8.29
N LEU A 131 2.03 3.20 7.14
CA LEU A 131 1.18 4.40 7.04
C LEU A 131 -0.28 4.08 7.42
N ARG A 132 -0.84 2.99 6.88
CA ARG A 132 -2.21 2.53 7.19
C ARG A 132 -2.40 2.31 8.69
N LEU A 133 -1.46 1.64 9.35
CA LEU A 133 -1.52 1.35 10.78
C LEU A 133 -1.43 2.63 11.62
N GLU A 134 -0.59 3.59 11.23
CA GLU A 134 -0.46 4.87 11.91
C GLU A 134 -1.71 5.74 11.75
N VAL A 135 -2.28 5.83 10.55
CA VAL A 135 -3.54 6.54 10.32
C VAL A 135 -4.68 5.87 11.09
N GLY A 136 -4.75 4.54 11.08
CA GLY A 136 -5.75 3.79 11.85
C GLY A 136 -5.62 4.02 13.36
N ARG A 137 -4.39 4.22 13.86
CA ARG A 137 -4.13 4.60 15.25
C ARG A 137 -4.61 6.02 15.56
N GLN A 138 -4.31 7.00 14.70
CA GLN A 138 -4.72 8.40 14.89
C GLN A 138 -6.24 8.57 14.85
N LEU A 139 -6.92 7.82 13.98
CA LEU A 139 -8.38 7.82 13.84
C LEU A 139 -9.10 6.93 14.88
N GLY A 140 -8.36 6.24 15.76
CA GLY A 140 -8.95 5.37 16.79
C GLY A 140 -9.64 4.12 16.25
N LEU A 141 -9.33 3.70 15.02
CA LEU A 141 -9.99 2.57 14.34
C LEU A 141 -9.52 1.19 14.87
N ARG A 142 -8.48 1.16 15.70
CA ARG A 142 -7.89 -0.07 16.25
C ARG A 142 -8.51 -0.43 17.59
N ASP A 143 -9.79 -0.83 17.55
CA ASP A 143 -10.52 -1.27 18.74
C ASP A 143 -9.78 -2.41 19.45
N LYS A 144 -9.51 -2.23 20.74
CA LYS A 144 -8.79 -3.18 21.58
C LYS A 144 -9.65 -4.39 21.98
N ASN A 145 -10.97 -4.26 21.89
CA ASN A 145 -11.93 -5.29 22.26
C ASN A 145 -12.40 -6.13 21.06
N LYS A 146 -12.09 -5.68 19.83
CA LYS A 146 -12.39 -6.42 18.61
C LYS A 146 -11.25 -7.37 18.26
N PHE A 147 -11.58 -8.66 18.12
CA PHE A 147 -10.65 -9.69 17.67
C PHE A 147 -10.99 -10.09 16.23
N ALA A 148 -9.99 -10.08 15.35
CA ALA A 148 -10.11 -10.50 13.97
C ALA A 148 -9.02 -11.54 13.68
N CYS A 149 -9.36 -12.81 13.91
CA CYS A 149 -8.47 -13.94 13.63
C CYS A 149 -8.55 -14.30 12.15
N LEU A 150 -7.40 -14.63 11.55
CA LEU A 150 -7.32 -15.10 10.17
C LEU A 150 -6.19 -16.11 10.01
N TRP A 151 -6.21 -16.81 8.88
CA TRP A 151 -5.07 -17.56 8.37
C TRP A 151 -4.56 -16.87 7.12
N VAL A 152 -3.26 -16.63 7.07
CA VAL A 152 -2.57 -16.40 5.80
C VAL A 152 -1.97 -17.74 5.40
N VAL A 153 -2.27 -18.16 4.19
CA VAL A 153 -1.81 -19.41 3.58
C VAL A 153 -1.14 -19.08 2.26
N ASP A 154 -0.58 -20.09 1.60
CA ASP A 154 0.02 -19.94 0.28
C ASP A 154 1.14 -18.89 0.27
N PHE A 155 2.02 -19.02 1.25
CA PHE A 155 3.28 -18.31 1.25
C PHE A 155 4.18 -18.87 0.15
N PRO A 156 4.97 -18.02 -0.52
CA PRO A 156 6.03 -18.52 -1.39
C PRO A 156 7.00 -19.37 -0.56
N MET A 157 7.55 -20.40 -1.18
CA MET A 157 8.55 -21.26 -0.54
C MET A 157 9.87 -20.53 -0.35
N PHE A 158 10.23 -19.65 -1.29
CA PHE A 158 11.49 -18.91 -1.29
C PHE A 158 11.30 -17.39 -1.41
N GLU A 159 12.26 -16.63 -0.90
CA GLU A 159 12.43 -15.20 -1.19
C GLU A 159 13.83 -14.91 -1.73
N TRP A 160 13.93 -13.92 -2.62
CA TRP A 160 15.21 -13.42 -3.07
C TRP A 160 15.88 -12.60 -1.97
N SER A 161 17.08 -13.02 -1.55
CA SER A 161 17.93 -12.23 -0.66
C SER A 161 18.91 -11.42 -1.49
N GLU A 162 18.78 -10.09 -1.45
CA GLU A 162 19.75 -9.14 -2.01
C GLU A 162 21.11 -9.26 -1.32
N GLU A 163 21.14 -9.60 -0.02
CA GLU A 163 22.37 -9.73 0.77
C GLU A 163 23.16 -10.97 0.38
N GLU A 164 22.48 -12.10 0.21
CA GLU A 164 23.10 -13.39 -0.13
C GLU A 164 23.19 -13.63 -1.65
N GLY A 165 22.54 -12.79 -2.46
CA GLY A 165 22.46 -12.92 -3.91
C GLY A 165 21.83 -14.24 -4.38
N ARG A 166 20.90 -14.80 -3.60
CA ARG A 166 20.25 -16.08 -3.90
C ARG A 166 18.87 -16.21 -3.26
N LEU A 167 18.12 -17.22 -3.69
CA LEU A 167 16.89 -17.63 -3.04
C LEU A 167 17.19 -18.22 -1.65
N MET A 168 16.40 -17.77 -0.68
CA MET A 168 16.40 -18.18 0.72
C MET A 168 15.04 -18.77 1.06
N ALA A 169 15.01 -19.81 1.89
CA ALA A 169 13.74 -20.37 2.36
C ALA A 169 12.98 -19.35 3.21
N MET A 170 11.69 -19.12 2.89
CA MET A 170 10.81 -18.21 3.63
C MET A 170 10.47 -18.71 5.03
N HIS A 171 10.45 -20.04 5.17
CA HIS A 171 10.14 -20.74 6.41
C HIS A 171 11.29 -21.70 6.74
N HIS A 172 10.98 -22.80 7.43
CA HIS A 172 11.98 -23.85 7.63
C HIS A 172 12.27 -24.57 6.30
N PRO A 173 13.53 -24.95 6.00
CA PRO A 173 13.88 -25.72 4.79
C PRO A 173 13.18 -27.08 4.60
N PHE A 174 12.40 -27.53 5.59
CA PHE A 174 11.61 -28.77 5.54
C PHE A 174 10.13 -28.51 5.27
N THR A 175 9.76 -27.26 4.95
CA THR A 175 8.40 -26.91 4.53
C THR A 175 8.13 -27.60 3.20
N HIS A 176 7.08 -28.42 3.15
CA HIS A 176 6.73 -29.14 1.95
C HIS A 176 6.13 -28.14 0.92
N PRO A 177 6.61 -28.13 -0.34
CA PRO A 177 5.97 -27.35 -1.40
C PRO A 177 4.54 -27.85 -1.64
N LYS A 178 3.70 -27.06 -2.28
CA LYS A 178 2.41 -27.59 -2.77
C LYS A 178 2.67 -28.62 -3.86
N GLU A 179 1.82 -29.65 -3.93
CA GLU A 179 2.00 -30.73 -4.90
C GLU A 179 2.02 -30.21 -6.34
N GLU A 180 1.16 -29.24 -6.64
CA GLU A 180 1.09 -28.59 -7.96
C GLU A 180 2.35 -27.80 -8.35
N ASP A 181 3.11 -27.31 -7.37
CA ASP A 181 4.28 -26.45 -7.58
C ASP A 181 5.61 -27.23 -7.56
N ILE A 182 5.61 -28.52 -7.21
CA ILE A 182 6.80 -29.38 -7.22
C ILE A 182 7.56 -29.31 -8.57
N PRO A 183 6.90 -29.36 -9.75
CA PRO A 183 7.60 -29.27 -11.02
C PRO A 183 8.34 -27.94 -11.23
N LEU A 184 7.92 -26.87 -10.56
CA LEU A 184 8.54 -25.54 -10.68
C LEU A 184 9.88 -25.46 -9.94
N LEU A 185 10.17 -26.35 -8.99
CA LEU A 185 11.44 -26.36 -8.26
C LEU A 185 12.67 -26.45 -9.19
N ASP A 186 12.54 -27.22 -10.27
CA ASP A 186 13.63 -27.42 -11.24
C ASP A 186 13.69 -26.33 -12.31
N THR A 187 12.61 -25.58 -12.54
CA THR A 187 12.49 -24.64 -13.68
C THR A 187 12.38 -23.18 -13.27
N ASP A 188 11.55 -22.87 -12.28
CA ASP A 188 11.31 -21.52 -11.76
C ASP A 188 11.02 -21.58 -10.25
N PRO A 189 12.05 -21.82 -9.43
CA PRO A 189 11.88 -21.98 -7.98
C PRO A 189 11.36 -20.72 -7.29
N ALA A 190 11.42 -19.54 -7.92
CA ALA A 190 10.85 -18.31 -7.36
C ALA A 190 9.31 -18.24 -7.47
N ALA A 191 8.71 -19.13 -8.28
CA ALA A 191 7.26 -19.23 -8.45
C ALA A 191 6.59 -20.27 -7.52
N VAL A 192 7.40 -20.98 -6.71
CA VAL A 192 6.96 -21.93 -5.66
C VAL A 192 6.69 -21.19 -4.36
#